data_AF-A0A183BFD4-F1
#
_entry.id   AF-A0A183BFD4-F1
#
_cell.length_a   1.000
_cell.length_b   1.000
_cell.length_c   1.000
_cell.angle_alpha   90.00
_cell.angle_beta   90.00
_cell.angle_gamma   90.00
#
_symmetry.space_group_name_H-M   'P 1'
#
loop_
_entity.id
_entity.type
_entity.pdbx_description
1 polymer ?
#
loop_
_entity_poly.entity_id
_entity_poly.type
_entity_poly.pdbx_seq_one_letter_code
_entity_poly.pdbx_strand_id
1 'polypeptide(L)'
;MREIDCESVELNCGARDIEDYFERFEIWWLTRSKPDEEKKSAFFLNTAGKNAYTLIKTLAYPSPPVSVPYDDLKSLLLQHVKPTNFEASERAKCHSMVRNPNQGI
;
A
#
# COMPACT_ATOMS: atom_id res chain seq x y z
N MET A 1 -12.35 -15.39 -19.14
CA MET A 1 -12.20 -14.41 -18.04
C MET A 1 -10.83 -14.69 -17.47
N ARG A 2 -9.81 -13.88 -17.81
CA ARG A 2 -8.47 -14.12 -17.27
C ARG A 2 -8.49 -13.64 -15.83
N GLU A 3 -8.39 -14.57 -14.89
CA GLU A 3 -7.98 -14.27 -13.52
C GLU A 3 -6.70 -13.44 -13.63
N ILE A 4 -6.78 -12.17 -13.23
CA ILE A 4 -5.55 -11.41 -13.01
C ILE A 4 -5.01 -12.02 -11.72
N ASP A 5 -4.03 -12.91 -11.88
CA ASP A 5 -3.09 -13.23 -10.81
C ASP A 5 -2.39 -11.91 -10.45
N CYS A 6 -3.01 -11.14 -9.54
CA CYS A 6 -2.27 -10.23 -8.67
C CYS A 6 -1.45 -11.14 -7.76
N GLU A 7 -0.40 -11.70 -8.35
CA GLU A 7 0.54 -12.63 -7.74
C GLU A 7 0.94 -12.03 -6.40
N SER A 8 0.46 -12.66 -5.33
CA SER A 8 0.80 -12.49 -3.92
C SER A 8 1.66 -11.25 -3.64
N VAL A 9 1.03 -10.09 -3.40
CA VAL A 9 1.78 -8.96 -2.80
C VAL A 9 2.26 -9.43 -1.43
N GLU A 10 3.50 -9.89 -1.38
CA GLU A 10 4.25 -9.93 -0.15
C GLU A 10 4.44 -8.48 0.28
N LEU A 11 3.62 -8.02 1.24
CA LEU A 11 3.70 -6.69 1.85
C LEU A 11 5.02 -6.40 2.60
N ASN A 12 6.07 -7.18 2.32
CA ASN A 12 7.46 -6.82 2.63
C ASN A 12 8.04 -5.82 1.60
N CYS A 13 7.29 -5.48 0.56
CA CYS A 13 7.62 -4.47 -0.41
C CYS A 13 7.49 -3.06 0.21
N GLY A 14 8.39 -2.14 -0.13
CA GLY A 14 8.45 -0.81 0.50
C GLY A 14 7.20 0.04 0.23
N ALA A 15 7.11 1.21 0.86
CA ALA A 15 5.94 2.09 0.73
C ALA A 15 5.56 2.42 -0.74
N ARG A 16 6.54 2.52 -1.63
CA ARG A 16 6.33 2.76 -3.07
C ARG A 16 5.60 1.60 -3.76
N ASP A 17 5.95 0.37 -3.42
CA ASP A 17 5.38 -0.81 -4.07
C ASP A 17 3.90 -1.00 -3.72
N ILE A 18 3.51 -0.54 -2.52
CA ILE A 18 2.11 -0.53 -2.06
C ILE A 18 1.31 0.58 -2.75
N GLU A 19 1.92 1.74 -2.96
CA GLU A 19 1.29 2.83 -3.73
C GLU A 19 1.03 2.41 -5.18
N ASP A 20 2.01 1.82 -5.85
CA ASP A 20 1.88 1.30 -7.22
C ASP A 20 0.78 0.22 -7.31
N TYR A 21 0.64 -0.61 -6.28
CA TYR A 21 -0.44 -1.61 -6.22
C TYR A 21 -1.82 -0.95 -6.16
N PHE A 22 -2.01 0.04 -5.30
CA PHE A 22 -3.29 0.77 -5.23
C PHE A 22 -3.62 1.47 -6.53
N GLU A 23 -2.65 2.09 -7.19
CA GLU A 23 -2.85 2.73 -8.49
C GLU A 23 -3.32 1.71 -9.55
N ARG A 24 -2.66 0.55 -9.63
CA ARG A 24 -3.06 -0.53 -10.55
C ARG A 24 -4.46 -1.06 -10.25
N PHE A 25 -4.79 -1.24 -8.97
CA PHE A 25 -6.13 -1.66 -8.55
C PHE A 25 -7.19 -0.61 -8.94
N GLU A 26 -6.91 0.68 -8.74
CA GLU A 26 -7.84 1.77 -9.07
C GLU A 26 -8.06 1.88 -10.58
N ILE A 27 -7.01 1.78 -11.40
CA ILE A 27 -7.13 1.73 -12.86
C ILE A 27 -8.00 0.53 -13.26
N TRP A 28 -7.71 -0.65 -12.73
CA TRP A 28 -8.49 -1.85 -13.02
C TRP A 28 -9.96 -1.69 -12.61
N TRP A 29 -10.22 -1.13 -11.41
CA TRP A 29 -11.56 -0.84 -10.90
C TRP A 29 -12.33 0.08 -11.83
N LEU A 30 -11.71 1.17 -12.29
CA LEU A 30 -12.31 2.16 -13.19
C LEU A 30 -12.62 1.60 -14.59
N THR A 31 -11.86 0.61 -15.06
CA THR A 31 -12.14 -0.04 -16.36
C THR A 31 -13.35 -0.99 -16.33
N ARG A 32 -13.88 -1.28 -15.14
CA ARG A 32 -15.03 -2.18 -14.99
C ARG A 32 -16.32 -1.48 -15.39
N SER A 33 -17.17 -2.14 -16.18
CA SER A 33 -18.48 -1.58 -16.53
C SER A 33 -19.37 -1.48 -15.29
N LYS A 34 -19.74 -0.25 -14.92
CA LYS A 34 -20.56 0.10 -13.74
C LYS A 34 -19.86 -0.21 -12.40
N PRO A 35 -18.84 0.58 -12.01
CA PRO A 35 -18.26 0.48 -10.68
C PRO A 35 -19.34 0.81 -9.63
N ASP A 36 -19.42 -0.05 -8.63
CA ASP A 36 -20.30 0.11 -7.47
C ASP A 36 -19.41 0.36 -6.26
N GLU A 37 -19.34 1.61 -5.82
CA GLU A 37 -18.44 2.03 -4.75
C GLU A 37 -18.71 1.26 -3.43
N GLU A 38 -19.95 0.81 -3.20
CA GLU A 38 -20.28 -0.03 -2.05
C GLU A 38 -19.58 -1.39 -2.08
N LYS A 39 -19.23 -1.86 -3.28
CA LYS A 39 -18.54 -3.15 -3.50
C LYS A 39 -17.03 -3.02 -3.61
N LYS A 40 -16.48 -1.81 -3.69
CA LYS A 40 -15.05 -1.59 -3.94
C LYS A 40 -14.17 -2.23 -2.87
N SER A 41 -14.51 -2.07 -1.58
CA SER A 41 -13.82 -2.73 -0.46
C SER A 41 -13.83 -4.25 -0.62
N ALA A 42 -14.98 -4.84 -0.94
CA ALA A 42 -15.10 -6.29 -1.12
C ALA A 42 -14.24 -6.80 -2.29
N PHE A 43 -14.22 -6.07 -3.41
CA PHE A 43 -13.37 -6.41 -4.55
C PHE A 43 -11.89 -6.32 -4.20
N PHE A 44 -11.47 -5.24 -3.53
CA PHE A 44 -10.10 -5.07 -3.06
C PHE A 44 -9.66 -6.25 -2.17
N LEU A 45 -10.48 -6.61 -1.18
CA LEU A 45 -10.21 -7.73 -0.28
C LEU A 45 -10.16 -9.08 -1.00
N ASN A 46 -10.99 -9.29 -2.02
CA ASN A 46 -10.98 -10.51 -2.83
C ASN A 46 -9.75 -10.60 -3.74
N THR A 47 -9.23 -9.47 -4.22
CA THR A 47 -8.00 -9.41 -5.03
C THR A 47 -6.72 -9.39 -4.21
N ALA A 48 -6.82 -9.10 -2.91
CA ALA A 48 -5.69 -9.09 -2.00
C ALA A 48 -5.17 -10.51 -1.75
N GLY A 49 -3.86 -10.71 -1.87
CA GLY A 49 -3.22 -11.97 -1.52
C GLY A 49 -3.39 -12.33 -0.04
N LYS A 50 -3.17 -13.61 0.32
CA LYS A 50 -3.39 -14.13 1.69
C LYS A 50 -2.68 -13.31 2.79
N ASN A 51 -1.42 -12.93 2.56
CA ASN A 51 -0.64 -12.15 3.52
C ASN A 51 -1.22 -10.74 3.68
N ALA A 52 -1.63 -10.11 2.59
CA ALA A 52 -2.29 -8.81 2.61
C ALA A 52 -3.63 -8.83 3.30
N TYR A 53 -4.46 -9.81 2.99
CA TYR A 53 -5.73 -9.97 3.68
C TYR A 53 -5.56 -10.21 5.19
N THR A 54 -4.53 -10.94 5.61
CA THR A 54 -4.21 -11.14 7.03
C THR A 54 -3.75 -9.85 7.71
N LEU A 55 -2.89 -9.05 7.07
CA LEU A 55 -2.50 -7.74 7.59
C LEU A 55 -3.71 -6.81 7.71
N ILE A 56 -4.53 -6.73 6.66
CA ILE A 56 -5.75 -5.91 6.64
C ILE A 56 -6.70 -6.32 7.78
N LYS A 57 -6.88 -7.62 8.02
CA LYS A 57 -7.67 -8.12 9.17
C LYS A 57 -7.16 -7.60 10.50
N THR A 58 -5.84 -7.61 10.70
CA THR A 58 -5.22 -7.12 11.93
C THR A 58 -5.39 -5.60 12.06
N LEU A 59 -5.23 -4.84 10.96
CA LEU A 59 -5.34 -3.38 10.97
C LEU A 59 -6.79 -2.88 11.10
N ALA A 60 -7.77 -3.62 10.58
CA ALA A 60 -9.18 -3.24 10.61
C ALA A 60 -9.89 -3.59 11.95
N TYR A 61 -9.23 -4.33 12.84
CA TYR A 61 -9.81 -4.74 14.13
C TYR A 61 -10.25 -3.52 14.97
N PRO A 62 -11.45 -3.54 15.60
CA PRO A 62 -12.36 -4.67 15.80
C PRO A 62 -13.42 -4.86 14.69
N SER A 63 -13.40 -4.05 13.65
CA SER A 63 -14.38 -4.11 12.58
C SER A 63 -14.07 -5.23 11.58
N PRO A 64 -15.10 -5.88 10.99
CA PRO A 64 -14.89 -6.74 9.83
C PRO A 64 -14.23 -5.98 8.68
N PRO A 65 -13.19 -6.50 8.01
CA PRO A 65 -12.52 -5.78 6.92
C PRO A 65 -13.47 -5.32 5.81
N VAL A 66 -14.50 -6.12 5.52
CA VAL A 66 -15.48 -5.84 4.47
C VAL A 66 -16.38 -4.65 4.80
N SER A 67 -16.56 -4.30 6.07
CA SER A 67 -17.34 -3.13 6.48
C SER A 67 -16.52 -1.84 6.52
N VAL A 68 -15.19 -1.94 6.30
CA VAL A 68 -14.31 -0.78 6.26
C VAL A 68 -14.32 -0.21 4.82
N PRO A 69 -14.57 1.10 4.64
CA PRO A 69 -14.46 1.75 3.35
C PRO A 69 -13.09 1.56 2.69
N TYR A 70 -13.04 1.53 1.36
CA TYR A 70 -11.80 1.31 0.62
C TYR A 70 -10.74 2.37 0.94
N ASP A 71 -11.15 3.64 1.05
CA ASP A 71 -10.22 4.74 1.35
C ASP A 71 -9.61 4.58 2.76
N ASP A 72 -10.38 4.12 3.74
CA ASP A 72 -9.89 3.83 5.08
C ASP A 72 -8.91 2.64 5.09
N LEU A 73 -9.21 1.59 4.31
CA LEU A 73 -8.30 0.44 4.13
C LEU A 73 -6.97 0.89 3.48
N LYS A 74 -7.03 1.76 2.48
CA LYS A 74 -5.85 2.34 1.82
C LYS A 74 -5.02 3.16 2.80
N SER A 75 -5.65 4.03 3.58
CA SER A 75 -4.98 4.82 4.61
C SER A 75 -4.33 3.96 5.69
N LEU A 76 -5.02 2.94 6.20
CA LEU A 76 -4.47 2.01 7.20
C LEU A 76 -3.20 1.31 6.71
N LEU A 77 -3.21 0.82 5.46
CA LEU A 77 -2.06 0.16 4.87
C LEU A 77 -0.90 1.12 4.63
N LEU A 78 -1.15 2.33 4.11
CA LEU A 78 -0.12 3.34 3.89
C LEU A 78 0.51 3.82 5.21
N GLN A 79 -0.27 3.99 6.27
CA GLN A 79 0.23 4.34 7.60
C GLN A 79 1.09 3.24 8.22
N HIS A 80 0.79 1.97 7.94
CA HIS A 80 1.59 0.86 8.42
C HIS A 80 2.99 0.84 7.80
N VAL A 81 3.10 1.15 6.50
CA VAL A 81 4.37 1.07 5.76
C VAL A 81 5.16 2.37 5.72
N LYS A 82 4.49 3.50 5.92
CA LYS A 82 5.14 4.79 6.18
C LYS A 82 5.10 5.04 7.69
N PRO A 83 6.15 4.68 8.46
CA PRO A 83 6.21 5.14 9.84
C PRO A 83 6.12 6.68 9.83
N THR A 84 5.23 7.22 10.66
CA THR A 84 4.89 8.66 10.79
C THR A 84 6.11 9.59 11.04
N ASN A 85 7.32 9.04 11.15
CA ASN A 85 8.53 9.74 11.60
C ASN A 85 9.69 9.60 10.59
N PHE A 86 9.48 9.86 9.29
CA PHE A 86 10.57 9.82 8.30
C PHE A 86 11.58 10.98 8.43
N GLU A 87 11.20 12.08 9.09
CA GLU A 87 12.10 13.22 9.32
C GLU A 87 13.38 12.83 10.09
N ALA A 88 13.30 11.81 10.96
CA ALA A 88 14.47 11.31 11.70
C ALA A 88 15.38 10.42 10.83
N SER A 89 14.81 9.58 9.95
CA SER A 89 15.61 8.71 9.08
C SER A 89 16.28 9.45 7.93
N GLU A 90 15.66 10.52 7.40
CA GLU A 90 16.31 11.40 6.42
C GLU A 90 17.49 12.18 7.03
N ARG A 91 17.32 12.72 8.25
CA ARG A 91 18.42 13.38 8.97
C ARG A 91 19.58 12.45 9.28
N ALA A 92 19.32 11.17 9.55
CA ALA A 92 20.39 10.19 9.77
C ALA A 92 21.18 9.88 8.50
N LYS A 93 20.52 9.86 7.33
CA LYS A 93 21.18 9.57 6.04
C LYS A 93 22.02 10.73 5.49
N CYS A 94 21.68 11.97 5.88
CA CYS A 94 22.43 13.16 5.48
C CYS A 94 23.74 13.36 6.27
N HIS A 95 23.99 12.57 7.31
CA HIS A 95 25.18 12.72 8.16
C HIS A 95 26.38 11.84 7.77
N SER A 96 26.29 11.01 6.72
CA SER A 96 27.39 10.15 6.27
C SER A 96 28.12 10.62 5.01
N MET A 97 27.79 11.77 4.44
CA MET A 97 28.60 12.39 3.38
C MET A 97 29.76 13.16 4.01
N VAL A 98 30.79 12.45 4.44
CA VAL A 98 32.09 13.04 4.73
C VAL A 98 32.64 13.58 3.40
N ARG A 99 32.66 14.90 3.26
CA ARG A 99 33.13 15.58 2.05
C ARG A 99 34.63 15.35 1.90
N ASN A 100 35.03 14.60 0.88
CA ASN A 100 36.45 14.47 0.53
C ASN A 100 36.95 15.80 -0.09
N PRO A 101 38.14 16.30 0.30
CA PRO A 101 38.65 17.61 -0.13
C PRO A 101 38.99 17.72 -1.63
N ASN A 102 38.86 16.66 -2.42
CA ASN A 102 39.28 16.61 -3.83
C ASN A 102 38.13 16.51 -4.85
N GLN A 103 36.95 17.08 -4.57
CA GLN A 103 35.88 17.16 -5.56
C GLN A 103 35.66 18.64 -5.92
N GLY A 104 36.08 18.99 -7.14
CA GLY A 104 35.90 20.32 -7.74
C GLY A 104 34.44 20.65 -8.00
N ILE A 105 34.17 21.95 -8.13
CA ILE A 105 32.85 22.59 -8.22
C ILE A 105 32.22 22.34 -9.59
#